data_AF-A0A8I0FWP6-F1
#
_entry.id   AF-A0A8I0FWP6-F1
#
_cell.length_a   1.000
_cell.length_b   1.000
_cell.length_c   1.000
_cell.angle_alpha   90.00
_cell.angle_beta   90.00
_cell.angle_gamma   90.00
#
_symmetry.space_group_name_H-M   'P 1'
#
loop_
_entity.id
_entity.type
_entity.pdbx_description
1 polymer ?
#
loop_
_entity_poly.entity_id
_entity_poly.type
_entity_poly.pdbx_seq_one_letter_code
_entity_poly.pdbx_strand_id
1 'polypeptide(L)'
;MTANAISLEYLRRGHRAVLRAVHGVDEYDARRPLTPTGTNLLGLVKHLAIVELEYVASCAGFPSDLGTPWETTTGEEDNSDLWLTADESAQDVIDLYVAVGEHTERAAAALAPDAPVTVPWWSEPSTTFERLLVHLVSETAQHAGHLEILREGIDGQGDTWDEARTERDEAWWSALLERIGAAAEVHRDAGRTVTAPEGTF
;
A
#
# COMPACT_ATOMS: atom_id res chain seq x y z
N MET A 1 -26.91 -4.20 -5.46
CA MET A 1 -25.51 -3.90 -5.11
C MET A 1 -25.40 -2.40 -4.93
N THR A 2 -24.83 -1.91 -3.83
CA THR A 2 -24.56 -0.47 -3.70
C THR A 2 -23.57 -0.07 -4.79
N ALA A 3 -23.67 1.14 -5.30
CA ALA A 3 -22.90 1.55 -6.48
C ALA A 3 -21.36 1.52 -6.25
N ASN A 4 -20.91 1.63 -5.00
CA ASN A 4 -19.50 1.50 -4.61
C ASN A 4 -19.05 0.07 -4.24
N ALA A 5 -19.91 -0.94 -4.40
CA ALA A 5 -19.66 -2.29 -3.88
C ALA A 5 -18.38 -2.94 -4.44
N ILE A 6 -18.10 -2.72 -5.74
CA ILE A 6 -16.92 -3.30 -6.40
C ILE A 6 -15.64 -2.64 -5.86
N SER A 7 -15.57 -1.30 -5.82
CA SER A 7 -14.41 -0.59 -5.30
C SER A 7 -14.13 -0.97 -3.84
N LEU A 8 -15.17 -1.05 -3.00
CA LEU A 8 -15.02 -1.48 -1.60
C LEU A 8 -14.54 -2.94 -1.47
N GLU A 9 -14.97 -3.84 -2.35
CA GLU A 9 -14.48 -5.22 -2.34
C GLU A 9 -12.97 -5.28 -2.58
N TYR A 10 -12.48 -4.56 -3.59
CA TYR A 10 -11.05 -4.50 -3.90
C TYR A 10 -10.25 -3.73 -2.84
N LEU A 11 -10.79 -2.63 -2.30
CA LEU A 11 -10.13 -1.88 -1.24
C LEU A 11 -9.95 -2.75 0.01
N ARG A 12 -11.00 -3.46 0.45
CA ARG A 12 -10.91 -4.43 1.56
C ARG A 12 -9.89 -5.53 1.28
N ARG A 13 -9.76 -5.98 0.02
CA ARG A 13 -8.72 -6.96 -0.34
C ARG A 13 -7.32 -6.38 -0.11
N GLY A 14 -7.09 -5.14 -0.55
CA GLY A 14 -5.85 -4.41 -0.31
C GLY A 14 -5.55 -4.23 1.18
N HIS A 15 -6.52 -3.72 1.96
CA HIS A 15 -6.41 -3.57 3.41
C HIS A 15 -5.98 -4.86 4.11
N ARG A 16 -6.63 -5.98 3.77
CA ARG A 16 -6.26 -7.28 4.35
C ARG A 16 -4.85 -7.72 3.93
N ALA A 17 -4.40 -7.42 2.72
CA ALA A 17 -3.04 -7.76 2.26
C ALA A 17 -1.98 -6.97 3.04
N VAL A 18 -2.21 -5.66 3.21
CA VAL A 18 -1.35 -4.78 4.03
C VAL A 18 -1.23 -5.31 5.46
N LEU A 19 -2.35 -5.64 6.11
CA LEU A 19 -2.35 -6.19 7.47
C LEU A 19 -1.66 -7.55 7.56
N ARG A 20 -1.84 -8.43 6.55
CA ARG A 20 -1.15 -9.71 6.50
C ARG A 20 0.36 -9.55 6.39
N ALA A 21 0.83 -8.63 5.56
CA ALA A 21 2.26 -8.42 5.33
C ALA A 21 3.03 -8.06 6.61
N VAL A 22 2.39 -7.34 7.54
CA VAL A 22 2.99 -6.96 8.83
C VAL A 22 2.68 -7.93 9.97
N HIS A 23 1.75 -8.87 9.79
CA HIS A 23 1.38 -9.81 10.84
C HIS A 23 2.54 -10.74 11.19
N GLY A 24 2.90 -10.78 12.48
CA GLY A 24 3.94 -11.68 13.01
C GLY A 24 5.37 -11.31 12.63
N VAL A 25 5.62 -10.13 12.03
CA VAL A 25 6.99 -9.60 11.84
C VAL A 25 7.52 -9.12 13.19
N ASP A 26 8.81 -9.31 13.43
CA ASP A 26 9.49 -8.61 14.52
C ASP A 26 9.44 -7.09 14.31
N GLU A 27 9.17 -6.34 15.36
CA GLU A 27 8.98 -4.89 15.24
C GLU A 27 10.23 -4.17 14.72
N TYR A 28 11.44 -4.65 15.04
CA TYR A 28 12.66 -4.09 14.47
C TYR A 28 12.70 -4.26 12.95
N ASP A 29 12.38 -5.44 12.44
CA ASP A 29 12.33 -5.72 10.99
C ASP A 29 11.22 -4.93 10.30
N ALA A 30 10.10 -4.68 10.99
CA ALA A 30 8.99 -3.89 10.46
C ALA A 30 9.30 -2.38 10.36
N ARG A 31 10.25 -1.87 11.18
CA ARG A 31 10.64 -0.45 11.22
C ARG A 31 11.89 -0.12 10.43
N ARG A 32 12.85 -1.03 10.33
CA ARG A 32 14.15 -0.71 9.71
C ARG A 32 14.02 -0.50 8.20
N PRO A 33 14.91 0.30 7.58
CA PRO A 33 15.03 0.37 6.13
C PRO A 33 15.22 -1.01 5.48
N LEU A 34 14.42 -1.30 4.47
CA LEU A 34 14.50 -2.52 3.64
C LEU A 34 14.91 -2.23 2.20
N THR A 35 14.99 -0.94 1.82
CA THR A 35 15.46 -0.46 0.52
C THR A 35 16.47 0.68 0.71
N PRO A 36 17.28 1.00 -0.32
CA PRO A 36 18.19 2.17 -0.28
C PRO A 36 17.48 3.52 -0.06
N THR A 37 16.17 3.60 -0.33
CA THR A 37 15.35 4.81 -0.14
C THR A 37 14.66 4.85 1.23
N GLY A 38 14.94 3.91 2.13
CA GLY A 38 14.39 3.92 3.49
C GLY A 38 13.02 3.25 3.64
N THR A 39 12.43 2.71 2.58
CA THR A 39 11.11 2.06 2.62
C THR A 39 11.13 0.90 3.61
N ASN A 40 10.13 0.88 4.50
CA ASN A 40 9.96 -0.12 5.56
C ASN A 40 8.47 -0.46 5.70
N LEU A 41 8.15 -1.53 6.43
CA LEU A 41 6.78 -2.05 6.47
C LEU A 41 5.81 -1.12 7.20
N LEU A 42 6.13 -0.72 8.44
CA LEU A 42 5.20 0.11 9.23
C LEU A 42 5.04 1.53 8.66
N GLY A 43 6.06 2.05 8.00
CA GLY A 43 6.00 3.30 7.26
C GLY A 43 4.96 3.27 6.14
N LEU A 44 4.89 2.18 5.37
CA LEU A 44 3.86 2.03 4.35
C LEU A 44 2.45 1.89 4.95
N VAL A 45 2.30 1.23 6.12
CA VAL A 45 1.00 1.18 6.83
C VAL A 45 0.58 2.57 7.30
N LYS A 46 1.51 3.34 7.89
CA LYS A 46 1.28 4.72 8.35
C LYS A 46 0.86 5.62 7.19
N HIS A 47 1.60 5.58 6.08
CA HIS A 47 1.30 6.31 4.85
C HIS A 47 -0.12 6.01 4.37
N LEU A 48 -0.46 4.73 4.21
CA LEU A 48 -1.78 4.31 3.75
C LEU A 48 -2.92 4.79 4.66
N ALA A 49 -2.71 4.75 5.98
CA ALA A 49 -3.70 5.24 6.95
C ALA A 49 -3.92 6.75 6.83
N ILE A 50 -2.84 7.53 6.71
CA ILE A 50 -2.90 9.00 6.60
C ILE A 50 -3.53 9.40 5.28
N VAL A 51 -3.05 8.84 4.16
CA VAL A 51 -3.56 9.11 2.81
C VAL A 51 -5.05 8.83 2.74
N GLU A 52 -5.48 7.62 3.11
CA GLU A 52 -6.89 7.25 3.00
C GLU A 52 -7.79 8.14 3.88
N LEU A 53 -7.33 8.48 5.09
CA LEU A 53 -8.06 9.39 5.96
C LEU A 53 -8.15 10.81 5.38
N GLU A 54 -7.07 11.36 4.82
CA GLU A 54 -7.06 12.69 4.21
C GLU A 54 -8.04 12.76 3.03
N TYR A 55 -7.99 11.77 2.14
CA TYR A 55 -8.89 11.70 0.99
C TYR A 55 -10.36 11.62 1.42
N VAL A 56 -10.70 10.78 2.41
CA VAL A 56 -12.10 10.61 2.82
C VAL A 56 -12.59 11.74 3.73
N ALA A 57 -11.84 12.09 4.77
CA ALA A 57 -12.26 13.07 5.74
C ALA A 57 -12.18 14.51 5.21
N SER A 58 -11.06 14.85 4.56
CA SER A 58 -10.80 16.21 4.08
C SER A 58 -11.30 16.41 2.65
N CYS A 59 -10.88 15.59 1.69
CA CYS A 59 -11.21 15.82 0.27
C CYS A 59 -12.66 15.49 -0.09
N ALA A 60 -13.21 14.39 0.45
CA ALA A 60 -14.61 14.02 0.25
C ALA A 60 -15.58 14.70 1.23
N GLY A 61 -15.06 15.46 2.21
CA GLY A 61 -15.86 16.21 3.16
C GLY A 61 -16.72 15.31 4.05
N PHE A 62 -16.20 14.15 4.47
CA PHE A 62 -16.86 13.23 5.39
C PHE A 62 -16.09 13.18 6.72
N PRO A 63 -16.31 14.13 7.65
CA PRO A 63 -15.42 14.34 8.79
C PRO A 63 -15.22 13.09 9.66
N SER A 64 -14.00 12.95 10.20
CA SER A 64 -13.62 11.89 11.12
C SER A 64 -13.16 12.47 12.46
N ASP A 65 -13.45 11.78 13.56
CA ASP A 65 -12.85 12.05 14.87
C ASP A 65 -11.51 11.32 15.06
N LEU A 66 -11.11 10.50 14.08
CA LEU A 66 -9.78 9.89 14.06
C LEU A 66 -8.75 11.00 13.86
N GLY A 67 -7.88 11.17 14.85
CA GLY A 67 -6.72 12.03 14.68
C GLY A 67 -5.63 11.31 13.90
N THR A 68 -4.73 12.09 13.32
CA THR A 68 -3.39 11.67 12.91
C THR A 68 -2.39 12.27 13.93
N PRO A 69 -2.18 11.64 15.11
CA PRO A 69 -1.28 12.16 16.16
C PRO A 69 0.15 12.52 15.69
N TRP A 70 0.51 12.01 14.52
CA TRP A 70 1.80 11.96 13.86
C TRP A 70 1.94 13.09 12.83
N GLU A 71 0.83 13.79 12.52
CA GLU A 71 0.84 15.10 11.88
C GLU A 71 1.26 16.17 12.90
N THR A 72 2.44 16.01 13.48
CA THR A 72 3.10 17.16 14.09
C THR A 72 3.91 17.87 13.02
N THR A 73 3.43 19.07 12.69
CA THR A 73 4.23 20.19 12.17
C THR A 73 4.37 20.24 10.65
N THR A 74 3.51 21.07 10.05
CA THR A 74 3.95 22.16 9.17
C THR A 74 5.47 22.25 8.92
N GLY A 75 6.00 21.57 7.88
CA GLY A 75 6.98 22.20 7.00
C GLY A 75 8.43 21.73 6.86
N GLU A 76 8.96 20.65 7.50
CA GLU A 76 10.44 20.45 7.42
C GLU A 76 10.99 19.04 7.08
N GLU A 77 10.22 17.95 7.05
CA GLU A 77 10.75 16.65 6.59
C GLU A 77 9.84 15.97 5.56
N ASP A 78 10.29 16.01 4.29
CA ASP A 78 9.75 15.21 3.20
C ASP A 78 9.73 13.72 3.63
N ASN A 79 8.58 13.05 3.51
CA ASN A 79 8.37 11.61 3.84
C ASN A 79 8.17 11.23 5.34
N SER A 80 7.74 12.14 6.22
CA SER A 80 7.49 11.85 7.65
C SER A 80 6.40 10.79 7.93
N ASP A 81 5.52 10.55 6.97
CA ASP A 81 4.48 9.51 6.98
C ASP A 81 4.99 8.14 6.52
N LEU A 82 6.19 8.05 5.93
CA LEU A 82 6.80 6.82 5.40
C LEU A 82 7.71 6.09 6.38
N TRP A 83 7.72 6.48 7.66
CA TRP A 83 8.44 5.79 8.73
C TRP A 83 7.86 6.13 10.11
N LEU A 84 8.26 5.34 11.11
CA LEU A 84 7.85 5.56 12.50
C LEU A 84 9.02 6.06 13.34
N THR A 85 8.78 7.08 14.17
CA THR A 85 9.73 7.51 15.21
C THR A 85 9.87 6.45 16.32
N ALA A 86 10.86 6.63 17.20
CA ALA A 86 11.10 5.68 18.28
C ALA A 86 9.96 5.63 19.31
N ASP A 87 9.25 6.74 19.52
CA ASP A 87 8.19 6.87 20.55
C ASP A 87 6.80 6.52 19.99
N GLU A 88 6.71 6.39 18.68
CA GLU A 88 5.52 6.10 17.91
C GLU A 88 5.18 4.59 18.01
N SER A 89 4.00 4.21 18.51
CA SER A 89 3.55 2.80 18.69
C SER A 89 3.19 2.11 17.37
N ALA A 90 3.80 0.96 17.09
CA ALA A 90 3.45 0.14 15.92
C ALA A 90 1.97 -0.30 15.93
N GLN A 91 1.45 -0.65 17.11
CA GLN A 91 0.07 -1.09 17.25
C GLN A 91 -0.90 0.07 16.98
N ASP A 92 -0.58 1.28 17.42
CA ASP A 92 -1.44 2.45 17.22
C ASP A 92 -1.56 2.80 15.73
N VAL A 93 -0.49 2.62 14.95
CA VAL A 93 -0.52 2.78 13.48
C VAL A 93 -1.43 1.74 12.83
N ILE A 94 -1.32 0.47 13.26
CA ILE A 94 -2.16 -0.62 12.73
C ILE A 94 -3.63 -0.38 13.09
N ASP A 95 -3.91 0.03 14.33
CA ASP A 95 -5.26 0.32 14.80
C ASP A 95 -5.86 1.52 14.05
N LEU A 96 -5.06 2.57 13.81
CA LEU A 96 -5.47 3.70 12.98
C LEU A 96 -5.80 3.24 11.56
N TYR A 97 -4.96 2.42 10.94
CA TYR A 97 -5.20 1.91 9.59
C TYR A 97 -6.53 1.14 9.49
N VAL A 98 -6.83 0.28 10.47
CA VAL A 98 -8.11 -0.44 10.55
C VAL A 98 -9.28 0.53 10.71
N ALA A 99 -9.17 1.48 11.64
CA ALA A 99 -10.22 2.45 11.90
C ALA A 99 -10.51 3.36 10.70
N VAL A 100 -9.48 3.71 9.93
CA VAL A 100 -9.60 4.47 8.67
C VAL A 100 -10.34 3.65 7.62
N GLY A 101 -10.03 2.37 7.45
CA GLY A 101 -10.80 1.51 6.54
C GLY A 101 -12.28 1.44 6.91
N GLU A 102 -12.60 1.30 8.20
CA GLU A 102 -13.99 1.35 8.68
C GLU A 102 -14.66 2.72 8.44
N HIS A 103 -13.90 3.81 8.54
CA HIS A 103 -14.37 5.16 8.25
C HIS A 103 -14.71 5.32 6.76
N THR A 104 -13.85 4.80 5.87
CA THR A 104 -14.10 4.76 4.42
C THR A 104 -15.35 3.95 4.08
N GLU A 105 -15.58 2.82 4.76
CA GLU A 105 -16.81 2.04 4.56
C GLU A 105 -18.07 2.84 4.95
N ARG A 106 -18.02 3.61 6.04
CA ARG A 106 -19.12 4.50 6.43
C ARG A 106 -19.34 5.61 5.41
N ALA A 107 -18.28 6.23 4.92
CA ALA A 107 -18.36 7.26 3.87
C ALA A 107 -19.01 6.69 2.61
N ALA A 108 -18.60 5.49 2.18
CA ALA A 108 -19.12 4.86 0.97
C ALA A 108 -20.56 4.35 1.08
N ALA A 109 -21.06 4.15 2.31
CA ALA A 109 -22.48 3.90 2.56
C ALA A 109 -23.32 5.20 2.58
N ALA A 110 -22.73 6.34 2.93
CA ALA A 110 -23.42 7.61 3.11
C ALA A 110 -23.40 8.51 1.85
N LEU A 111 -22.29 8.51 1.10
CA LEU A 111 -22.08 9.38 -0.05
C LEU A 111 -22.57 8.71 -1.34
N ALA A 112 -23.20 9.50 -2.20
CA ALA A 112 -23.51 9.07 -3.56
C ALA A 112 -22.21 8.91 -4.38
N PRO A 113 -22.14 7.98 -5.34
CA PRO A 113 -20.95 7.80 -6.19
C PRO A 113 -20.52 9.07 -6.93
N ASP A 114 -21.49 9.88 -7.36
CA ASP A 114 -21.29 11.14 -8.07
C ASP A 114 -21.19 12.35 -7.13
N ALA A 115 -21.13 12.14 -5.81
CA ALA A 115 -20.91 13.21 -4.85
C ALA A 115 -19.61 13.97 -5.19
N PRO A 116 -19.65 15.32 -5.19
CA PRO A 116 -18.49 16.12 -5.56
C PRO A 116 -17.38 16.00 -4.51
N VAL A 117 -16.15 15.84 -5.00
CA VAL A 117 -14.93 15.74 -4.19
C VAL A 117 -13.92 16.75 -4.72
N THR A 118 -13.13 17.35 -3.83
CA THR A 118 -12.02 18.24 -4.23
C THR A 118 -10.70 17.73 -3.66
N VAL A 119 -9.76 17.42 -4.55
CA VAL A 119 -8.39 16.99 -4.22
C VAL A 119 -7.40 18.06 -4.71
N PRO A 120 -6.91 18.97 -3.85
CA PRO A 120 -6.17 20.16 -4.28
C PRO A 120 -4.88 19.90 -5.06
N TRP A 121 -4.23 18.75 -4.84
CA TRP A 121 -2.96 18.39 -5.47
C TRP A 121 -3.10 17.58 -6.77
N TRP A 122 -4.31 17.22 -7.18
CA TRP A 122 -4.53 16.58 -8.48
C TRP A 122 -4.48 17.60 -9.62
N SER A 123 -4.06 17.15 -10.81
CA SER A 123 -4.05 17.98 -12.03
C SER A 123 -5.43 18.50 -12.40
N GLU A 124 -6.47 17.69 -12.16
CA GLU A 124 -7.87 18.08 -12.14
C GLU A 124 -8.41 17.96 -10.71
N PRO A 125 -8.46 19.06 -9.93
CA PRO A 125 -8.82 19.01 -8.52
C PRO A 125 -10.26 18.56 -8.24
N SER A 126 -11.19 18.81 -9.17
CA SER A 126 -12.59 18.45 -9.01
C SER A 126 -12.85 17.03 -9.54
N THR A 127 -13.39 16.17 -8.69
CA THR A 127 -13.68 14.77 -9.03
C THR A 127 -14.97 14.28 -8.35
N THR A 128 -15.25 12.99 -8.45
CA THR A 128 -16.36 12.32 -7.76
C THR A 128 -15.87 11.35 -6.70
N PHE A 129 -16.74 11.02 -5.76
CA PHE A 129 -16.41 10.06 -4.71
C PHE A 129 -16.08 8.65 -5.25
N GLU A 130 -16.76 8.20 -6.31
CA GLU A 130 -16.42 6.95 -7.00
C GLU A 130 -14.98 6.94 -7.54
N ARG A 131 -14.54 8.05 -8.16
CA ARG A 131 -13.17 8.19 -8.67
C ARG A 131 -12.14 8.23 -7.56
N LEU A 132 -12.47 8.88 -6.44
CA LEU A 132 -11.63 8.87 -5.24
C LEU A 132 -11.48 7.44 -4.68
N LEU A 133 -12.55 6.64 -4.62
CA LEU A 133 -12.45 5.24 -4.19
C LEU A 133 -11.57 4.40 -5.14
N VAL A 134 -11.68 4.61 -6.45
CA VAL A 134 -10.80 3.94 -7.42
C VAL A 134 -9.34 4.33 -7.21
N HIS A 135 -9.06 5.60 -6.91
CA HIS A 135 -7.72 6.04 -6.54
C HIS A 135 -7.21 5.30 -5.30
N LEU A 136 -8.00 5.24 -4.21
CA LEU A 136 -7.62 4.53 -2.98
C LEU A 136 -7.38 3.03 -3.21
N VAL A 137 -8.16 2.38 -4.07
CA VAL A 137 -7.92 0.98 -4.48
C VAL A 137 -6.56 0.85 -5.17
N SER A 138 -6.26 1.73 -6.13
CA SER A 138 -4.99 1.70 -6.87
C SER A 138 -3.80 1.93 -5.95
N GLU A 139 -3.90 2.94 -5.08
CA GLU A 139 -2.90 3.29 -4.09
C GLU A 139 -2.63 2.07 -3.18
N THR A 140 -3.66 1.60 -2.49
CA THR A 140 -3.54 0.50 -1.52
C THR A 140 -3.01 -0.77 -2.17
N ALA A 141 -3.45 -1.10 -3.39
CA ALA A 141 -2.99 -2.29 -4.10
C ALA A 141 -1.50 -2.19 -4.48
N GLN A 142 -1.02 -1.01 -4.87
CA GLN A 142 0.39 -0.80 -5.18
C GLN A 142 1.27 -0.97 -3.94
N HIS A 143 0.89 -0.35 -2.81
CA HIS A 143 1.65 -0.49 -1.57
C HIS A 143 1.52 -1.86 -0.90
N ALA A 144 0.39 -2.56 -1.06
CA ALA A 144 0.28 -3.96 -0.68
C ALA A 144 1.34 -4.82 -1.40
N GLY A 145 1.52 -4.65 -2.72
CA GLY A 145 2.55 -5.35 -3.48
C GLY A 145 3.98 -5.01 -3.02
N HIS A 146 4.24 -3.73 -2.67
CA HIS A 146 5.53 -3.35 -2.08
C HIS A 146 5.77 -4.06 -0.74
N LEU A 147 4.79 -4.03 0.17
CA LEU A 147 4.85 -4.69 1.48
C LEU A 147 5.12 -6.19 1.36
N GLU A 148 4.48 -6.87 0.40
CA GLU A 148 4.67 -8.31 0.17
C GLU A 148 6.11 -8.66 -0.21
N ILE A 149 6.72 -7.91 -1.15
CA ILE A 149 8.11 -8.13 -1.56
C ILE A 149 9.09 -7.79 -0.44
N LEU A 150 8.82 -6.74 0.32
CA LEU A 150 9.63 -6.38 1.48
C LEU A 150 9.56 -7.46 2.57
N ARG A 151 8.38 -8.04 2.81
CA ARG A 151 8.20 -9.15 3.74
C ARG A 151 8.90 -10.42 3.26
N GLU A 152 8.83 -10.73 1.97
CA GLU A 152 9.54 -11.88 1.38
C GLU A 152 11.05 -11.76 1.61
N GLY A 153 11.60 -10.54 1.59
CA GLY A 153 13.00 -10.28 1.90
C GLY A 153 13.41 -10.44 3.38
N ILE A 154 12.44 -10.47 4.31
CA ILE A 154 12.71 -10.63 5.75
C ILE A 154 12.75 -12.11 6.14
N ASP A 155 11.72 -12.87 5.80
CA ASP A 155 11.53 -14.24 6.28
C ASP A 155 11.10 -15.23 5.19
N GLY A 156 11.15 -14.82 3.92
CA GLY A 156 10.72 -15.62 2.78
C GLY A 156 9.20 -15.76 2.65
N GLN A 157 8.42 -15.15 3.54
CA GLN A 157 6.96 -15.10 3.43
C GLN A 157 6.57 -13.93 2.52
N GLY A 158 5.89 -14.21 1.40
CA GLY A 158 5.12 -13.19 0.67
C GLY A 158 3.63 -13.49 0.86
N ASP A 159 2.72 -12.55 0.60
CA ASP A 159 1.28 -12.86 0.60
C ASP A 159 0.98 -13.78 -0.59
N THR A 160 1.03 -15.08 -0.36
CA THR A 160 0.75 -16.07 -1.38
C THR A 160 -0.75 -16.34 -1.36
N TRP A 161 -1.49 -15.58 -2.17
CA TRP A 161 -2.76 -16.07 -2.73
C TRP A 161 -2.57 -17.32 -3.61
N ASP A 162 -1.32 -17.75 -3.80
CA ASP A 162 -0.95 -18.93 -4.56
C ASP A 162 -0.67 -20.10 -3.62
N GLU A 163 -1.68 -20.97 -3.44
CA GLU A 163 -1.52 -22.29 -2.83
C GLU A 163 -0.31 -23.04 -3.42
N ALA A 164 0.03 -22.76 -4.69
CA ALA A 164 1.21 -23.33 -5.33
C ALA A 164 2.51 -23.03 -4.59
N ARG A 165 2.68 -21.89 -3.89
CA ARG A 165 3.91 -21.63 -3.13
C ARG A 165 4.08 -22.57 -1.95
N THR A 166 2.99 -22.94 -1.29
CA THR A 166 2.98 -23.91 -0.19
C THR A 166 3.11 -25.37 -0.66
N GLU A 167 2.80 -25.66 -1.92
CA GLU A 167 2.91 -27.00 -2.50
C GLU A 167 4.27 -27.34 -3.11
N ARG A 168 5.18 -26.37 -3.28
CA ARG A 168 6.50 -26.58 -3.89
C ARG A 168 7.57 -26.68 -2.82
N ASP A 169 8.44 -27.69 -2.97
CA ASP A 169 9.59 -27.87 -2.10
C ASP A 169 10.78 -26.99 -2.51
N GLU A 170 11.80 -26.95 -1.66
CA GLU A 170 13.03 -26.18 -1.87
C GLU A 170 13.76 -26.57 -3.18
N ALA A 171 13.67 -27.85 -3.57
CA ALA A 171 14.30 -28.36 -4.79
C ALA A 171 13.62 -27.77 -6.04
N TRP A 172 12.29 -27.68 -6.04
CA TRP A 172 11.54 -27.06 -7.11
C TRP A 172 11.88 -25.57 -7.26
N TRP A 173 11.92 -24.82 -6.15
CA TRP A 173 12.30 -23.40 -6.16
C TRP A 173 13.72 -23.20 -6.66
N SER A 174 14.68 -24.00 -6.18
CA SER A 174 16.07 -23.96 -6.62
C SER A 174 16.20 -24.19 -8.13
N ALA A 175 15.50 -25.20 -8.66
CA ALA A 175 15.50 -25.50 -10.09
C ALA A 175 14.86 -24.37 -10.93
N LEU A 176 13.79 -23.75 -10.42
CA LEU A 176 13.18 -22.60 -11.09
C LEU A 176 14.14 -21.41 -11.15
N LEU A 177 14.79 -21.09 -10.03
CA LEU A 177 15.73 -19.98 -9.92
C LEU A 177 16.95 -20.19 -10.83
N GLU A 178 17.51 -21.41 -10.88
CA GLU A 178 18.60 -21.75 -11.81
C GLU A 178 18.16 -21.55 -13.26
N ARG A 179 16.97 -22.02 -13.63
CA ARG A 179 16.43 -21.85 -14.99
C ARG A 179 16.23 -20.38 -15.37
N ILE A 180 15.67 -19.57 -14.46
CA ILE A 180 15.49 -18.13 -14.66
C ILE A 180 16.85 -17.45 -14.79
N GLY A 181 17.79 -17.77 -13.90
CA GLY A 181 19.15 -17.22 -13.91
C GLY A 181 19.91 -17.56 -15.19
N ALA A 182 19.89 -18.82 -15.63
CA ALA A 182 20.53 -19.25 -16.87
C ALA A 182 19.92 -18.53 -18.10
N ALA A 183 18.61 -18.31 -18.11
CA ALA A 183 17.95 -17.56 -19.17
C ALA A 183 18.34 -16.06 -19.17
N ALA A 184 18.57 -15.45 -18.00
CA ALA A 184 19.05 -14.08 -17.90
C ALA A 184 20.54 -13.95 -18.28
N GLU A 185 21.36 -14.96 -17.95
CA GLU A 185 22.81 -14.94 -18.15
C GLU A 185 23.22 -14.76 -19.62
N VAL A 186 22.43 -15.26 -20.58
CA VAL A 186 22.70 -15.07 -22.02
C VAL A 186 22.60 -13.60 -22.46
N HIS A 187 22.10 -12.73 -21.59
CA HIS A 187 22.03 -11.28 -21.79
C HIS A 187 23.14 -10.53 -21.04
N ARG A 188 23.95 -11.19 -20.21
CA ARG A 188 25.11 -10.56 -19.57
C ARG A 188 26.07 -10.06 -20.65
N ASP A 189 26.49 -8.80 -20.54
CA ASP A 189 27.39 -8.11 -21.47
C ASP A 189 26.92 -8.01 -22.94
N ALA A 190 25.66 -8.35 -23.24
CA ALA A 190 25.12 -8.29 -24.59
C ALA A 190 24.87 -6.85 -25.11
N GLY A 191 25.12 -5.83 -24.28
CA GLY A 191 24.89 -4.42 -24.61
C GLY A 191 23.43 -4.05 -24.90
N ARG A 192 22.48 -4.95 -24.57
CA ARG A 192 21.05 -4.75 -24.81
C ARG A 192 20.44 -3.99 -23.63
N THR A 193 19.66 -2.96 -23.94
CA THR A 193 18.88 -2.18 -22.96
C THR A 193 17.39 -2.44 -23.20
N VAL A 194 16.64 -2.67 -22.12
CA VAL A 194 15.18 -2.74 -22.20
C VAL A 194 14.65 -1.33 -22.45
N THR A 195 13.89 -1.13 -23.53
CA THR A 195 13.22 0.13 -23.82
C THR A 195 11.71 -0.08 -23.76
N ALA A 196 11.03 0.76 -22.98
CA ALA A 196 9.59 0.91 -23.06
C ALA A 196 9.26 2.08 -24.01
N PRO A 197 8.16 2.04 -24.77
CA PRO A 197 7.81 3.16 -25.64
C PRO A 197 7.40 4.37 -24.79
N GLU A 198 8.05 5.51 -25.04
CA GLU A 198 7.69 6.78 -24.40
C GLU A 198 6.24 7.16 -24.73
N GLY A 199 5.49 7.61 -23.72
CA GLY A 199 4.09 8.05 -23.89
C GLY A 199 3.07 6.92 -24.11
N THR A 200 3.36 5.70 -23.65
CA THR A 200 2.36 4.62 -23.64
C THR A 200 1.61 4.60 -22.31
N PHE A 201 0.28 4.62 -22.39
CA PHE A 201 -0.73 4.79 -21.32
C PHE A 201 -0.90 6.21 -20.78
#